data_AF-N6U1C7-F1
#
_entry.id   AF-N6U1C7-F1
#
_cell.length_a   1.000
_cell.length_b   1.000
_cell.length_c   1.000
_cell.angle_alpha   90.00
_cell.angle_beta   90.00
_cell.angle_gamma   90.00
#
_symmetry.space_group_name_H-M   'P 1'
#
loop_
_entity.id
_entity.type
_entity.pdbx_description
1 polymer ?
#
loop_
_entity_poly.entity_id
_entity_poly.type
_entity_poly.pdbx_seq_one_letter_code
_entity_poly.pdbx_strand_id
1 'polypeptide(L)'
;MLIAEGAAGPATTPGSPNGSVTGPAPFTALVDSTGVVSVPPSPTARPLRMLADVRALLQSGKVQEVKQLLRANAWPANHPIRKELWPLLCKQHGKAGGVSGDGFYWDMVVQVFGSAELPERPVGLPPFVEPSRCHAYHLTRSGRACADRVISVLGYACPDIVYSPAIYPICALLLHYVTGKCLSFLRNLLDVWIKIGLF
;
A
#
# COMPACT_ATOMS: atom_id res chain seq x y z
N MET A 1 65.20 -33.05 -5.16
CA MET A 1 64.84 -32.51 -6.48
C MET A 1 63.33 -32.27 -6.45
N LEU A 2 62.92 -30.99 -6.32
CA LEU A 2 61.61 -30.38 -6.68
C LEU A 2 60.31 -30.94 -6.05
N ILE A 3 59.23 -30.23 -5.70
CA ILE A 3 58.81 -28.87 -5.28
C ILE A 3 57.33 -29.05 -4.80
N ALA A 4 56.85 -28.20 -3.86
CA ALA A 4 55.48 -27.75 -3.47
C ALA A 4 54.21 -28.56 -3.90
N GLU A 5 53.09 -28.64 -3.16
CA GLU A 5 52.22 -27.60 -2.57
C GLU A 5 51.13 -28.37 -1.76
N GLY A 6 50.79 -28.04 -0.50
CA GLY A 6 49.65 -27.18 -0.10
C GLY A 6 48.28 -27.62 -0.64
N ALA A 7 47.12 -27.58 0.02
CA ALA A 7 46.64 -27.36 1.39
C ALA A 7 45.09 -27.44 1.30
N ALA A 8 44.43 -27.53 2.46
CA ALA A 8 43.03 -27.14 2.71
C ALA A 8 41.90 -28.07 2.22
N GLY A 9 41.28 -28.74 3.19
CA GLY A 9 39.99 -29.42 3.03
C GLY A 9 38.84 -28.45 2.69
N PRO A 10 37.70 -28.96 2.24
CA PRO A 10 36.59 -28.11 1.82
C PRO A 10 36.00 -27.40 3.04
N ALA A 11 36.20 -26.08 3.06
CA ALA A 11 35.62 -25.17 4.00
C ALA A 11 34.09 -25.21 3.91
N THR A 12 33.47 -25.50 5.05
CA THR A 12 32.06 -25.28 5.33
C THR A 12 31.76 -23.79 5.12
N THR A 13 31.11 -23.44 4.01
CA THR A 13 30.58 -22.09 3.78
C THR A 13 29.49 -21.80 4.81
N PRO A 14 29.56 -20.68 5.56
CA PRO A 14 28.44 -20.22 6.36
C PRO A 14 27.31 -19.81 5.41
N GLY A 15 26.13 -20.43 5.58
CA GLY A 15 24.93 -20.06 4.87
C GLY A 15 24.66 -18.56 5.02
N SER A 16 24.70 -17.84 3.90
CA SER A 16 24.19 -16.48 3.84
C SER A 16 22.69 -16.51 4.13
N PRO A 17 22.15 -15.69 5.05
CA PRO A 17 20.71 -15.52 5.20
C PRO A 17 20.23 -14.53 4.12
N ASN A 18 20.50 -14.85 2.85
CA ASN A 18 19.96 -14.08 1.75
C ASN A 18 18.54 -14.58 1.53
N GLY A 19 17.58 -13.86 2.12
CA GLY A 19 16.16 -14.03 1.84
C GLY A 19 15.88 -13.69 0.39
N SER A 20 16.12 -14.65 -0.51
CA SER A 20 15.49 -14.69 -1.82
C SER A 20 14.00 -14.85 -1.57
N VAL A 21 13.27 -13.72 -1.49
CA VAL A 21 11.82 -13.72 -1.35
C VAL A 21 11.22 -14.08 -2.70
N THR A 22 11.23 -15.38 -3.02
CA THR A 22 10.42 -16.00 -4.08
C THR A 22 9.02 -16.26 -3.53
N GLY A 23 8.34 -15.20 -3.07
CA GLY A 23 6.93 -15.24 -2.70
C GLY A 23 6.06 -14.75 -3.86
N PRO A 24 4.80 -15.19 -3.98
CA PRO A 24 3.87 -14.59 -4.95
C PRO A 24 3.77 -13.10 -4.70
N ALA A 25 3.75 -12.31 -5.79
CA ALA A 25 3.72 -10.85 -5.68
C ALA A 25 2.55 -10.38 -4.78
N PRO A 26 2.73 -9.36 -3.92
CA PRO A 26 1.73 -8.88 -2.95
C PRO A 26 0.51 -8.23 -3.59
N PHE A 27 0.44 -8.20 -4.91
CA PHE A 27 -0.56 -7.44 -5.63
C PHE A 27 -1.93 -8.09 -5.51
N THR A 28 -2.96 -7.26 -5.45
CA THR A 28 -4.34 -7.71 -5.51
C THR A 28 -4.67 -8.19 -6.92
N ALA A 29 -5.73 -8.99 -7.07
CA ALA A 29 -6.24 -9.42 -8.38
C ALA A 29 -6.71 -8.23 -9.26
N LEU A 30 -6.72 -7.02 -8.71
CA LEU A 30 -7.07 -5.79 -9.42
C LEU A 30 -5.89 -5.21 -10.22
N VAL A 31 -4.68 -5.74 -10.06
CA VAL A 31 -3.45 -5.25 -10.70
C VAL A 31 -3.00 -6.19 -11.80
N ASP A 32 -2.65 -5.63 -12.95
CA ASP A 32 -1.87 -6.32 -13.96
C ASP A 32 -0.40 -6.38 -13.52
N SER A 33 -0.06 -7.46 -12.81
CA SER A 33 1.27 -7.68 -12.26
C SER A 33 2.37 -7.86 -13.33
N THR A 34 2.00 -8.11 -14.59
CA THR A 34 2.96 -8.33 -15.69
C THR A 34 3.74 -7.08 -16.07
N GLY A 35 3.19 -5.90 -15.81
CA GLY A 35 3.82 -4.61 -16.10
C GLY A 35 4.68 -4.03 -14.97
N VAL A 36 4.73 -4.66 -13.79
CA VAL A 36 5.43 -4.09 -12.62
C VAL A 36 6.91 -4.44 -12.66
N VAL A 37 7.74 -3.50 -13.10
CA VAL A 37 9.21 -3.65 -13.08
C VAL A 37 9.71 -3.52 -11.65
N SER A 38 10.17 -4.64 -11.06
CA SER A 38 10.88 -4.62 -9.79
C SER A 38 12.35 -4.30 -10.01
N VAL A 39 12.78 -3.12 -9.58
CA VAL A 39 14.22 -2.80 -9.53
C VAL A 39 14.86 -3.69 -8.45
N PRO A 40 15.92 -4.45 -8.78
CA PRO A 40 16.61 -5.27 -7.78
C PRO A 40 17.23 -4.37 -6.70
N PRO A 41 17.27 -4.81 -5.43
CA PRO A 41 17.90 -4.04 -4.37
C PRO A 41 19.37 -3.80 -4.71
N SER A 42 19.87 -2.60 -4.39
CA SER A 42 21.29 -2.26 -4.53
C SER A 42 22.16 -3.31 -3.79
N PRO A 43 23.31 -3.74 -4.33
CA PRO A 43 24.20 -4.70 -3.68
C PRO A 43 24.76 -4.24 -2.31
N THR A 44 24.61 -2.96 -1.98
CA THR A 44 24.95 -2.35 -0.68
C THR A 44 23.76 -2.23 0.30
N ALA A 45 22.61 -2.82 -0.03
CA ALA A 45 21.41 -2.73 0.81
C ALA A 45 21.62 -3.44 2.16
N ARG A 46 21.37 -2.70 3.26
CA ARG A 46 21.33 -3.26 4.61
C ARG A 46 20.26 -4.37 4.68
N PRO A 47 20.40 -5.38 5.57
CA PRO A 47 19.39 -6.41 5.75
C PRO A 47 18.03 -5.78 6.00
N LEU A 48 17.03 -6.15 5.19
CA LEU A 48 15.67 -5.62 5.32
C LEU A 48 15.12 -5.99 6.69
N ARG A 49 14.75 -4.97 7.48
CA ARG A 49 14.17 -5.18 8.82
C ARG A 49 12.79 -5.83 8.71
N MET A 50 12.46 -6.69 9.68
CA MET A 50 11.24 -7.49 9.66
C MET A 50 10.02 -6.67 10.09
N LEU A 51 8.83 -7.09 9.65
CA LEU A 51 7.56 -6.48 10.03
C LEU A 51 7.34 -6.40 11.56
N ALA A 52 7.94 -7.33 12.30
CA ALA A 52 7.91 -7.37 13.77
C ALA A 52 8.53 -6.11 14.39
N ASP A 53 9.66 -5.62 13.85
CA ASP A 53 10.34 -4.41 14.34
C ASP A 53 9.43 -3.18 14.17
N VAL A 54 8.75 -3.09 13.01
CA VAL A 54 7.82 -2.00 12.73
C VAL A 54 6.62 -2.03 13.69
N ARG A 55 6.07 -3.23 13.96
CA ARG A 55 4.96 -3.41 14.92
C ARG A 55 5.36 -2.99 16.34
N ALA A 56 6.54 -3.40 16.80
CA ALA A 56 7.03 -3.06 18.14
C ALA A 56 7.24 -1.55 18.31
N LEU A 57 7.79 -0.87 17.29
CA LEU A 57 7.97 0.58 17.30
C LEU A 57 6.64 1.34 17.25
N LEU A 58 5.66 0.85 16.48
CA LEU A 58 4.31 1.41 16.46
C LEU A 58 3.61 1.28 17.81
N GLN A 59 3.70 0.11 18.46
CA GLN A 59 3.10 -0.15 19.78
C GLN A 59 3.72 0.69 20.89
N SER A 60 5.00 1.00 20.79
CA SER A 60 5.72 1.86 21.75
C SER A 60 5.57 3.36 21.47
N GLY A 61 4.79 3.76 20.45
CA GLY A 61 4.53 5.18 20.13
C GLY A 61 5.74 5.93 19.56
N LYS A 62 6.80 5.24 19.16
CA LYS A 62 8.05 5.82 18.68
C LYS A 62 7.99 6.22 17.20
N VAL A 63 7.11 7.17 16.87
CA VAL A 63 6.80 7.56 15.48
C VAL A 63 8.04 8.02 14.69
N GLN A 64 9.00 8.68 15.35
CA GLN A 64 10.23 9.13 14.68
C GLN A 64 11.14 7.96 14.29
N GLU A 65 11.26 6.94 15.14
CA GLU A 65 12.03 5.73 14.85
C GLU A 65 11.36 4.93 13.73
N VAL A 66 10.02 4.85 13.71
CA VAL A 66 9.26 4.26 12.59
C VAL A 66 9.59 4.99 11.28
N LYS A 67 9.55 6.32 11.25
CA LYS A 67 9.87 7.11 10.05
C LYS A 67 11.30 6.88 9.57
N GLN A 68 12.27 6.86 10.48
CA GLN A 68 13.67 6.59 10.14
C GLN A 68 13.84 5.18 9.57
N LEU A 69 13.19 4.18 10.17
CA LEU A 69 13.20 2.81 9.70
C LEU A 69 12.60 2.70 8.29
N LEU A 70 11.44 3.30 8.04
CA LEU A 70 10.79 3.26 6.72
C LEU A 70 11.65 3.91 5.63
N ARG A 71 12.35 5.02 5.95
CA ARG A 71 13.25 5.69 4.99
C ARG A 71 14.54 4.92 4.74
N ALA A 72 15.02 4.18 5.73
CA ALA A 72 16.24 3.37 5.62
C ALA A 72 16.01 2.02 4.92
N ASN A 73 14.77 1.54 4.85
CA ASN A 73 14.41 0.26 4.24
C ASN A 73 13.73 0.47 2.88
N ALA A 74 14.48 0.26 1.80
CA ALA A 74 13.96 0.31 0.44
C ALA A 74 13.34 -1.03 0.02
N TRP A 75 12.20 -1.41 0.61
CA TRP A 75 11.49 -2.63 0.17
C TRP A 75 11.02 -2.49 -1.27
N PRO A 76 11.30 -3.46 -2.16
CA PRO A 76 10.85 -3.40 -3.54
C PRO A 76 9.31 -3.44 -3.65
N ALA A 77 8.77 -3.01 -4.78
CA ALA A 77 7.32 -2.92 -4.99
C ALA A 77 6.62 -4.28 -4.89
N ASN A 78 7.31 -5.35 -5.28
CA ASN A 78 6.84 -6.74 -5.18
C ASN A 78 7.07 -7.37 -3.79
N HIS A 79 7.50 -6.62 -2.78
CA HIS A 79 7.80 -7.23 -1.48
C HIS A 79 6.51 -7.52 -0.68
N PRO A 80 6.29 -8.76 -0.19
CA PRO A 80 5.06 -9.20 0.48
C PRO A 80 4.70 -8.34 1.70
N ILE A 81 5.71 -7.80 2.38
CA ILE A 81 5.55 -6.93 3.55
C ILE A 81 4.60 -5.75 3.30
N ARG A 82 4.52 -5.22 2.08
CA ARG A 82 3.70 -4.03 1.78
C ARG A 82 2.23 -4.27 2.05
N LYS A 83 1.73 -5.50 1.81
CA LYS A 83 0.34 -5.89 2.08
C LYS A 83 -0.03 -5.77 3.56
N GLU A 84 0.92 -6.03 4.46
CA GLU A 84 0.70 -5.91 5.90
C GLU A 84 1.13 -4.54 6.45
N LEU A 85 2.18 -3.96 5.89
CA LEU A 85 2.77 -2.70 6.33
C LEU A 85 1.79 -1.53 6.17
N TRP A 86 1.15 -1.42 5.00
CA TRP A 86 0.20 -0.34 4.76
C TRP A 86 -0.90 -0.34 5.82
N PRO A 87 -1.73 -1.41 5.98
CA PRO A 87 -2.77 -1.45 7.02
C PRO A 87 -2.28 -1.13 8.43
N LEU A 88 -1.06 -1.54 8.80
CA LEU A 88 -0.50 -1.23 10.12
C LEU A 88 -0.23 0.27 10.30
N LEU A 89 0.37 0.92 9.31
CA LEU A 89 0.59 2.37 9.32
C LEU A 89 -0.74 3.14 9.30
N CYS A 90 -1.74 2.66 8.55
CA CYS A 90 -3.07 3.25 8.48
C CYS A 90 -3.76 3.32 9.85
N LYS A 91 -3.66 2.23 10.62
CA LYS A 91 -4.32 2.09 11.93
C LYS A 91 -3.87 3.14 12.93
N GLN A 92 -2.63 3.62 12.82
CA GLN A 92 -2.10 4.64 13.72
C GLN A 92 -2.88 5.96 13.66
N HIS A 93 -3.44 6.29 12.50
CA HIS A 93 -4.14 7.56 12.26
C HIS A 93 -5.66 7.47 12.46
N GLY A 94 -6.22 6.27 12.60
CA GLY A 94 -7.63 6.09 12.91
C GLY A 94 -7.91 6.49 14.36
N LYS A 95 -8.90 7.36 14.59
CA LYS A 95 -9.41 7.57 15.95
C LYS A 95 -9.94 6.23 16.48
N ALA A 96 -9.59 5.88 17.72
CA ALA A 96 -10.27 4.81 18.45
C ALA A 96 -11.78 5.15 18.48
N GLY A 97 -12.59 4.41 17.71
CA GLY A 97 -14.03 4.68 17.54
C GLY A 97 -14.46 5.26 16.18
N GLY A 98 -13.53 5.53 15.25
CA GLY A 98 -13.91 5.82 13.86
C GLY A 98 -14.57 4.59 13.25
N VAL A 99 -15.69 4.77 12.53
CA VAL A 99 -16.48 3.70 11.91
C VAL A 99 -15.63 2.87 10.95
N SER A 100 -14.96 1.85 11.51
CA SER A 100 -13.87 1.09 10.88
C SER A 100 -14.26 -0.38 10.67
N GLY A 101 -15.56 -0.65 10.58
CA GLY A 101 -16.07 -1.94 10.16
C GLY A 101 -16.09 -2.01 8.64
N ASP A 102 -15.68 -3.14 8.07
CA ASP A 102 -15.86 -3.41 6.63
C ASP A 102 -17.35 -3.26 6.23
N GLY A 103 -18.29 -3.49 7.17
CA GLY A 103 -19.72 -3.26 6.97
C GLY A 103 -20.09 -1.82 6.62
N PHE A 104 -19.50 -0.81 7.27
CA PHE A 104 -19.83 0.59 7.00
C PHE A 104 -19.47 1.01 5.58
N TYR A 105 -18.33 0.53 5.05
CA TYR A 105 -17.99 0.76 3.65
C TYR A 105 -19.08 0.22 2.72
N TRP A 106 -19.51 -1.01 2.94
CA TRP A 106 -20.52 -1.66 2.10
C TRP A 106 -21.90 -1.02 2.23
N ASP A 107 -22.28 -0.57 3.43
CA ASP A 107 -23.51 0.18 3.65
C ASP A 107 -23.52 1.47 2.80
N MET A 108 -22.39 2.20 2.79
CA MET A 108 -22.24 3.39 1.95
C MET A 108 -22.23 3.07 0.45
N VAL A 109 -21.61 1.95 0.05
CA VAL A 109 -21.65 1.49 -1.35
C VAL A 109 -23.09 1.26 -1.78
N VAL A 110 -23.88 0.54 -0.98
CA VAL A 110 -25.30 0.29 -1.26
C VAL A 110 -26.10 1.60 -1.26
N GLN A 111 -25.78 2.54 -0.37
CA GLN A 111 -26.45 3.84 -0.34
C GLN A 111 -26.18 4.70 -1.59
N VAL A 112 -24.96 4.65 -2.14
CA VAL A 112 -24.57 5.45 -3.32
C VAL A 112 -24.98 4.76 -4.63
N PHE A 113 -24.87 3.43 -4.71
CA PHE A 113 -25.04 2.68 -5.96
C PHE A 113 -26.27 1.76 -6.00
N GLY A 114 -26.96 1.57 -4.87
CA GLY A 114 -28.09 0.64 -4.75
C GLY A 114 -27.69 -0.84 -4.69
N SER A 115 -26.43 -1.19 -4.95
CA SER A 115 -25.91 -2.56 -4.97
C SER A 115 -24.43 -2.61 -4.58
N ALA A 116 -23.99 -3.75 -4.03
CA ALA A 116 -22.58 -4.04 -3.76
C ALA A 116 -21.80 -4.49 -5.01
N GLU A 117 -22.50 -4.78 -6.11
CA GLU A 117 -21.90 -5.18 -7.38
C GLU A 117 -21.11 -4.04 -8.01
N LEU A 118 -20.06 -4.41 -8.77
CA LEU A 118 -19.27 -3.43 -9.50
C LEU A 118 -20.08 -2.94 -10.71
N PRO A 119 -20.20 -1.61 -10.92
CA PRO A 119 -20.88 -1.08 -12.09
C PRO A 119 -20.22 -1.55 -13.38
N GLU A 120 -21.01 -2.05 -14.33
CA GLU A 120 -20.50 -2.47 -15.65
C GLU A 120 -20.07 -1.28 -16.52
N ARG A 121 -20.71 -0.13 -16.28
CA ARG A 121 -20.44 1.15 -16.95
C ARG A 121 -19.53 2.03 -16.08
N PRO A 122 -18.68 2.87 -16.68
CA PRO A 122 -17.86 3.83 -15.94
C PRO A 122 -18.74 4.72 -15.06
N VAL A 123 -18.33 4.89 -13.81
CA VAL A 123 -19.03 5.77 -12.87
C VAL A 123 -18.57 7.20 -13.10
N GLY A 124 -19.50 8.16 -13.05
CA GLY A 124 -19.14 9.57 -13.02
C GLY A 124 -18.34 9.89 -11.77
N LEU A 125 -17.11 10.38 -11.95
CA LEU A 125 -16.25 10.74 -10.84
C LEU A 125 -16.71 12.07 -10.20
N PRO A 126 -16.57 12.24 -8.87
CA PRO A 126 -16.87 13.50 -8.19
C PRO A 126 -16.04 14.69 -8.71
N PRO A 127 -16.51 15.93 -8.57
CA PRO A 127 -15.85 17.11 -9.12
C PRO A 127 -14.51 17.45 -8.45
N PHE A 128 -14.24 16.92 -7.25
CA PHE A 128 -12.97 17.17 -6.56
C PHE A 128 -11.79 16.42 -7.17
N VAL A 129 -12.02 15.44 -8.06
CA VAL A 129 -10.94 14.82 -8.83
C VAL A 129 -10.80 15.45 -10.19
N GLU A 130 -9.57 15.52 -10.69
CA GLU A 130 -9.28 16.01 -12.04
C GLU A 130 -9.15 14.81 -12.98
N PRO A 131 -10.03 14.65 -14.00
CA PRO A 131 -9.99 13.49 -14.90
C PRO A 131 -8.64 13.31 -15.60
N SER A 132 -7.96 14.42 -15.92
CA SER A 132 -6.61 14.45 -16.52
C SER A 132 -5.53 13.81 -15.63
N ARG A 133 -5.74 13.78 -14.30
CA ARG A 133 -4.79 13.27 -13.30
C ARG A 133 -5.25 11.97 -12.65
N CYS A 134 -6.30 11.33 -13.17
CA CYS A 134 -6.79 10.03 -12.72
C CYS A 134 -5.87 8.89 -13.21
N HIS A 135 -4.63 8.87 -12.73
CA HIS A 135 -3.66 7.85 -13.09
C HIS A 135 -3.97 6.53 -12.37
N ALA A 136 -4.38 5.54 -13.15
CA ALA A 136 -4.71 4.19 -12.66
C ALA A 136 -3.49 3.26 -12.53
N TYR A 137 -2.30 3.68 -12.99
CA TYR A 137 -1.08 2.86 -13.03
C TYR A 137 -1.32 1.49 -13.67
N HIS A 138 -0.99 0.40 -12.97
CA HIS A 138 -1.15 -0.98 -13.43
C HIS A 138 -2.49 -1.61 -13.02
N LEU A 139 -3.50 -0.82 -12.65
CA LEU A 139 -4.82 -1.39 -12.38
C LEU A 139 -5.47 -1.95 -13.65
N THR A 140 -6.08 -3.12 -13.52
CA THR A 140 -6.96 -3.73 -14.52
C THR A 140 -8.24 -2.93 -14.71
N ARG A 141 -9.08 -3.29 -15.70
CA ARG A 141 -10.41 -2.68 -15.87
C ARG A 141 -11.26 -2.78 -14.60
N SER A 142 -11.24 -3.94 -13.94
CA SER A 142 -11.95 -4.16 -12.67
C SER A 142 -11.34 -3.35 -11.52
N GLY A 143 -10.01 -3.18 -11.51
CA GLY A 143 -9.33 -2.33 -10.55
C GLY A 143 -9.70 -0.85 -10.67
N ARG A 144 -9.81 -0.34 -11.91
CA ARG A 144 -10.31 1.02 -12.19
C ARG A 144 -11.75 1.21 -11.72
N ALA A 145 -12.65 0.29 -12.05
CA ALA A 145 -14.03 0.35 -11.58
C ALA A 145 -14.12 0.35 -10.04
N CYS A 146 -13.24 -0.41 -9.37
CA CYS A 146 -13.14 -0.40 -7.92
C CYS A 146 -12.64 0.95 -7.39
N ALA A 147 -11.63 1.55 -8.02
CA ALA A 147 -11.13 2.89 -7.67
C ALA A 147 -12.22 3.95 -7.82
N ASP A 148 -12.92 3.96 -8.96
CA ASP A 148 -14.01 4.89 -9.23
C ASP A 148 -15.09 4.79 -8.15
N ARG A 149 -15.51 3.56 -7.82
CA ARG A 149 -16.48 3.31 -6.75
C ARG A 149 -16.00 3.84 -5.40
N VAL A 150 -14.75 3.56 -5.02
CA VAL A 150 -14.19 4.03 -3.74
C VAL A 150 -14.16 5.56 -3.67
N ILE A 151 -13.76 6.22 -4.76
CA ILE A 151 -13.72 7.68 -4.83
C ILE A 151 -15.13 8.29 -4.79
N SER A 152 -16.11 7.70 -5.47
CA SER A 152 -17.51 8.15 -5.39
C SER A 152 -18.09 8.01 -3.99
N VAL A 153 -17.84 6.89 -3.31
CA VAL A 153 -18.25 6.69 -1.91
C VAL A 153 -17.56 7.69 -0.99
N LEU A 154 -16.28 7.98 -1.23
CA LEU A 154 -15.53 8.97 -0.47
C LEU A 154 -16.11 10.38 -0.62
N GLY A 155 -16.50 10.75 -1.84
CA GLY A 155 -17.19 12.02 -2.09
C GLY A 155 -18.52 12.15 -1.38
N TYR A 156 -19.25 11.04 -1.27
CA TYR A 156 -20.48 10.99 -0.49
C TYR A 156 -20.21 11.06 1.02
N ALA A 157 -19.15 10.40 1.51
CA ALA A 157 -18.78 10.37 2.92
C ALA A 157 -18.19 11.68 3.45
N CYS A 158 -17.53 12.44 2.57
CA CYS A 158 -16.77 13.63 2.93
C CYS A 158 -17.11 14.77 1.95
N PRO A 159 -18.29 15.41 2.11
CA PRO A 159 -18.74 16.48 1.22
C PRO A 159 -17.86 17.75 1.32
N ASP A 160 -17.07 17.89 2.38
CA ASP A 160 -16.15 19.01 2.59
C ASP A 160 -14.96 19.01 1.61
N ILE A 161 -14.74 17.90 0.89
CA ILE A 161 -13.67 17.80 -0.10
C ILE A 161 -14.10 18.52 -1.38
N VAL A 162 -13.61 19.74 -1.57
CA VAL A 162 -13.93 20.55 -2.74
C VAL A 162 -12.95 20.30 -3.89
N TYR A 163 -11.67 20.07 -3.60
CA TYR A 163 -10.63 19.84 -4.61
C TYR A 163 -9.49 18.98 -4.06
N SER A 164 -9.24 17.82 -4.68
CA SER A 164 -8.16 16.90 -4.30
C SER A 164 -7.74 16.01 -5.47
N PRO A 165 -7.00 16.54 -6.47
CA PRO A 165 -6.61 15.79 -7.67
C PRO A 165 -5.67 14.60 -7.36
N ALA A 166 -4.97 14.61 -6.22
CA ALA A 166 -4.05 13.56 -5.81
C ALA A 166 -4.75 12.32 -5.21
N ILE A 167 -6.03 12.43 -4.81
CA ILE A 167 -6.71 11.36 -4.09
C ILE A 167 -6.93 10.11 -4.95
N TYR A 168 -7.22 10.29 -6.24
CA TYR A 168 -7.41 9.19 -7.19
C TYR A 168 -6.14 8.38 -7.41
N PRO A 169 -4.98 8.96 -7.78
CA PRO A 169 -3.75 8.20 -7.92
C PRO A 169 -3.30 7.54 -6.61
N ILE A 170 -3.57 8.14 -5.45
CA ILE A 170 -3.27 7.51 -4.16
C ILE A 170 -4.19 6.29 -3.93
N CYS A 171 -5.49 6.42 -4.19
CA CYS A 171 -6.44 5.29 -4.17
C CYS A 171 -5.97 4.17 -5.09
N ALA A 172 -5.57 4.51 -6.31
CA ALA A 172 -5.07 3.54 -7.26
C ALA A 172 -3.87 2.77 -6.70
N LEU A 173 -2.86 3.45 -6.15
CA LEU A 173 -1.69 2.83 -5.53
C LEU A 173 -2.02 1.92 -4.34
N LEU A 174 -3.01 2.31 -3.52
CA LEU A 174 -3.42 1.51 -2.37
C LEU A 174 -4.13 0.23 -2.80
N LEU A 175 -4.99 0.31 -3.81
CA LEU A 175 -5.68 -0.85 -4.38
C LEU A 175 -4.70 -1.89 -4.92
N HIS A 176 -3.44 -1.52 -5.19
CA HIS A 176 -2.42 -2.51 -5.53
C HIS A 176 -2.12 -3.47 -4.39
N TYR A 177 -2.28 -3.06 -3.13
CA TYR A 177 -1.90 -3.86 -1.96
C TYR A 177 -3.08 -4.16 -1.01
N VAL A 178 -4.14 -3.34 -1.03
CA VAL A 178 -5.25 -3.38 -0.07
C VAL A 178 -6.58 -3.15 -0.80
N THR A 179 -7.51 -4.12 -0.75
CA THR A 179 -8.84 -4.00 -1.38
C THR A 179 -9.92 -3.48 -0.41
N GLY A 180 -10.25 -4.23 0.64
CA GLY A 180 -11.41 -3.93 1.50
C GLY A 180 -11.25 -2.70 2.40
N LYS A 181 -10.02 -2.35 2.78
CA LYS A 181 -9.71 -1.25 3.72
C LYS A 181 -9.23 0.02 3.02
N CYS A 182 -9.39 0.12 1.70
CA CYS A 182 -8.92 1.26 0.94
C CYS A 182 -9.69 2.55 1.31
N LEU A 183 -11.03 2.48 1.47
CA LEU A 183 -11.82 3.65 1.84
C LEU A 183 -11.42 4.18 3.23
N SER A 184 -11.35 3.29 4.23
CA SER A 184 -10.99 3.69 5.60
C SER A 184 -9.58 4.30 5.64
N PHE A 185 -8.66 3.81 4.80
CA PHE A 185 -7.36 4.45 4.65
C PHE A 185 -7.45 5.87 4.08
N LEU A 186 -8.15 6.04 2.95
CA LEU A 186 -8.25 7.36 2.30
C LEU A 186 -8.90 8.37 3.23
N ARG A 187 -9.94 7.96 3.96
CA ARG A 187 -10.61 8.81 4.95
C ARG A 187 -9.68 9.20 6.10
N ASN A 188 -8.92 8.25 6.67
CA ASN A 188 -7.94 8.58 7.70
C ASN A 188 -6.83 9.51 7.18
N LEU A 189 -6.41 9.34 5.92
CA LEU A 189 -5.42 10.19 5.28
C LEU A 189 -5.96 11.63 5.10
N LEU A 190 -7.21 11.76 4.66
CA LEU A 190 -7.90 13.04 4.54
C LEU A 190 -8.09 13.73 5.89
N ASP A 191 -8.48 12.98 6.93
CA ASP A 191 -8.58 13.52 8.30
C ASP A 191 -7.23 14.07 8.80
N VAL A 192 -6.12 13.44 8.42
CA VAL A 192 -4.79 13.96 8.71
C VAL A 192 -4.56 15.22 7.88
N TRP A 193 -4.76 15.18 6.55
CA TRP A 193 -4.51 16.29 5.64
C TRP A 193 -5.30 17.57 5.97
N ILE A 194 -6.57 17.41 6.35
CA ILE A 194 -7.43 18.51 6.82
C ILE A 194 -6.86 19.13 8.10
N LYS A 195 -6.38 18.31 9.06
CA LYS A 195 -5.78 18.83 10.31
C LYS A 195 -4.45 19.54 10.12
N ILE A 196 -3.67 19.16 9.12
CA ILE A 196 -2.42 19.86 8.76
C ILE A 196 -2.67 21.06 7.84
N GLY A 197 -3.93 21.37 7.49
CA GLY A 197 -4.28 22.54 6.68
C GLY A 197 -3.73 22.47 5.26
N LEU A 198 -3.67 21.25 4.69
CA LEU A 198 -3.16 21.03 3.32
C LEU A 198 -4.21 21.30 2.23
N PHE A 199 -5.30 21.98 2.57
CA PHE A 199 -6.34 22.51 1.69
C PHE A 199 -6.68 23.94 2.12
#